data_AF-A0AAW5LCT4-F1
#
_entry.id   AF-A0AAW5LCT4-F1
#
_cell.length_a   1.000
_cell.length_b   1.000
_cell.length_c   1.000
_cell.angle_alpha   90.00
_cell.angle_beta   90.00
_cell.angle_gamma   90.00
#
_symmetry.space_group_name_H-M   'P 1'
#
loop_
_entity.id
_entity.type
_entity.pdbx_description
1 polymer ?
#
loop_
_entity_poly.entity_id
_entity_poly.type
_entity_poly.pdbx_seq_one_letter_code
_entity_poly.pdbx_strand_id
1 'polypeptide(L)'
;MNFQWIINGSKKKSNLLDNHKIFEENIFILDHLSGKEPFLFNQNLIKKGKNDLYLIPLALLDSNMASAIYEFVEKNKISKGLIEFIEFATKNKWGYSLHFYYMEAYTKNVLTNEYKNKIREYLIKHTEAILKIYLMDEDFFLRERVYIETSRQDQKDFYLNGKTINEVSVDRVDNFITNYTSHINILAIEVLLLKMIFIKLFEETKNKPLDKKLNEFNEFMQKTLGKIFSREVYLAKKYFTDKAGTIFGIQKNTKYEKVLSTIKSTAWDLFLLRYPEYSFVGDGGNEFDIGFIVTQEKSLFDLGKLFKYDSIYIQNDIPIPTFVDTENLGIIKINDEQKEDLQLLYDSMLQYLRICFPN
;
A
#
# COMPACT_ATOMS: atom_id res chain seq x y z
N MET A 1 -10.69 -18.97 3.64
CA MET A 1 -11.26 -19.19 5.01
C MET A 1 -11.96 -17.90 5.47
N ASN A 2 -12.90 -17.93 6.45
CA ASN A 2 -13.57 -16.72 6.94
C ASN A 2 -13.20 -16.42 8.40
N PHE A 3 -12.63 -15.26 8.67
CA PHE A 3 -12.28 -14.80 10.02
C PHE A 3 -12.12 -13.28 10.05
N GLN A 4 -12.09 -12.69 11.24
CA GLN A 4 -12.02 -11.24 11.41
C GLN A 4 -10.87 -10.85 12.34
N TRP A 5 -10.08 -9.87 11.94
CA TRP A 5 -9.12 -9.21 12.79
C TRP A 5 -9.74 -7.96 13.40
N ILE A 6 -9.71 -7.86 14.73
CA ILE A 6 -10.17 -6.68 15.46
C ILE A 6 -8.96 -5.83 15.82
N ILE A 7 -9.00 -4.55 15.46
CA ILE A 7 -7.86 -3.63 15.60
C ILE A 7 -8.24 -2.51 16.58
N ASN A 8 -9.20 -1.68 16.23
CA ASN A 8 -9.59 -0.55 17.06
C ASN A 8 -10.22 -0.98 18.40
N GLY A 9 -10.92 -2.12 18.43
CA GLY A 9 -11.44 -2.71 19.66
C GLY A 9 -10.36 -3.31 20.59
N SER A 10 -9.10 -3.43 20.13
CA SER A 10 -8.02 -3.96 20.95
C SER A 10 -7.63 -3.00 22.07
N LYS A 11 -7.48 -3.55 23.28
CA LYS A 11 -6.95 -2.84 24.46
C LYS A 11 -5.43 -2.96 24.59
N LYS A 12 -4.80 -3.81 23.78
CA LYS A 12 -3.35 -4.02 23.80
C LYS A 12 -2.66 -2.98 22.93
N LYS A 13 -1.62 -2.37 23.48
CA LYS A 13 -0.71 -1.51 22.73
C LYS A 13 0.20 -2.37 21.86
N SER A 14 0.41 -1.96 20.62
CA SER A 14 1.30 -2.66 19.69
C SER A 14 2.76 -2.55 20.14
N ASN A 15 3.46 -3.69 20.13
CA ASN A 15 4.91 -3.72 20.30
C ASN A 15 5.66 -3.49 18.97
N LEU A 16 4.94 -3.44 17.84
CA LEU A 16 5.53 -3.26 16.51
C LEU A 16 5.79 -1.78 16.23
N LEU A 17 4.78 -0.94 16.46
CA LEU A 17 4.81 0.49 16.20
C LEU A 17 3.72 1.19 17.02
N ASP A 18 4.05 2.34 17.60
CA ASP A 18 3.12 3.19 18.35
C ASP A 18 2.80 4.45 17.54
N ASN A 19 1.74 4.38 16.72
CA ASN A 19 1.34 5.42 15.79
C ASN A 19 2.36 5.69 14.67
N HIS A 20 2.00 6.59 13.75
CA HIS A 20 2.87 6.99 12.66
C HIS A 20 4.24 7.47 13.16
N LYS A 21 5.30 7.12 12.44
CA LYS A 21 6.66 7.58 12.75
C LYS A 21 7.16 8.54 11.67
N ILE A 22 7.82 9.61 12.10
CA ILE A 22 8.43 10.61 11.23
C ILE A 22 9.91 10.66 11.58
N PHE A 23 10.75 10.52 10.56
CA PHE A 23 12.19 10.71 10.63
C PHE A 23 12.57 12.02 9.96
N GLU A 24 13.85 12.38 10.03
CA GLU A 24 14.36 13.51 9.26
C GLU A 24 14.19 13.32 7.75
N GLU A 25 14.34 14.42 7.00
CA GLU A 25 14.31 14.42 5.52
C GLU A 25 13.03 13.80 4.92
N ASN A 26 11.92 13.92 5.64
CA ASN A 26 10.58 13.46 5.23
C ASN A 26 10.46 11.95 5.00
N ILE A 27 11.19 11.12 5.74
CA ILE A 27 10.91 9.68 5.76
C ILE A 27 9.80 9.39 6.78
N PHE A 28 8.78 8.68 6.35
CA PHE A 28 7.58 8.41 7.14
C PHE A 28 7.27 6.92 7.20
N ILE A 29 6.78 6.44 8.36
CA ILE A 29 6.15 5.12 8.50
C ILE A 29 4.67 5.32 8.81
N LEU A 30 3.82 4.69 8.00
CA LEU A 30 2.37 4.67 8.18
C LEU A 30 1.93 3.53 9.08
N ASP A 31 1.28 3.88 10.19
CA ASP A 31 0.60 2.95 11.09
C ASP A 31 -0.92 3.05 10.95
N HIS A 32 -1.51 2.19 10.11
CA HIS A 32 -2.98 2.11 10.02
C HIS A 32 -3.62 1.37 11.20
N LEU A 33 -2.82 0.72 12.07
CA LEU A 33 -3.28 0.04 13.28
C LEU A 33 -3.43 1.00 14.46
N SER A 34 -2.96 2.24 14.33
CA SER A 34 -3.08 3.31 15.35
C SER A 34 -2.51 2.92 16.71
N GLY A 35 -1.34 2.27 16.72
CA GLY A 35 -0.62 1.84 17.91
C GLY A 35 -1.24 0.65 18.64
N LYS A 36 -2.16 -0.09 18.00
CA LYS A 36 -2.89 -1.22 18.61
C LYS A 36 -2.42 -2.56 18.07
N GLU A 37 -2.32 -3.55 18.96
CA GLU A 37 -2.03 -4.93 18.57
C GLU A 37 -3.32 -5.59 18.07
N PRO A 38 -3.38 -6.03 16.80
CA PRO A 38 -4.56 -6.69 16.25
C PRO A 38 -4.77 -8.06 16.93
N PHE A 39 -6.01 -8.45 17.15
CA PHE A 39 -6.32 -9.80 17.61
C PHE A 39 -7.32 -10.50 16.68
N LEU A 40 -7.09 -11.80 16.48
CA LEU A 40 -7.93 -12.63 15.63
C LEU A 40 -9.19 -13.04 16.39
N PHE A 41 -10.34 -12.69 15.83
CA PHE A 41 -11.64 -13.18 16.24
C PHE A 41 -12.04 -14.34 15.33
N ASN A 42 -11.87 -15.56 15.85
CA ASN A 42 -12.33 -16.79 15.19
C ASN A 42 -13.09 -17.64 16.23
N GLN A 43 -14.38 -17.87 15.98
CA GLN A 43 -15.25 -18.63 16.89
C GLN A 43 -14.70 -20.06 17.19
N ASN A 44 -13.89 -20.62 16.29
CA ASN A 44 -13.26 -21.94 16.47
C ASN A 44 -11.93 -21.89 17.25
N LEU A 45 -11.18 -20.78 17.22
CA LEU A 45 -9.94 -20.60 18.02
C LEU A 45 -10.24 -20.20 19.46
N ILE A 46 -11.30 -19.42 19.69
CA ILE A 46 -11.80 -19.07 21.04
C ILE A 46 -12.12 -20.34 21.85
N LYS A 47 -12.66 -21.38 21.20
CA LYS A 47 -12.93 -22.69 21.83
C LYS A 47 -11.68 -23.49 22.22
N LYS A 48 -10.52 -23.17 21.63
CA LYS A 48 -9.24 -23.88 21.86
C LYS A 48 -8.26 -23.12 22.78
N GLY A 49 -8.60 -21.90 23.22
CA GLY A 49 -7.86 -21.18 24.25
C GLY A 49 -6.42 -20.79 23.88
N LYS A 50 -6.01 -20.88 22.62
CA LYS A 50 -4.68 -20.49 22.15
C LYS A 50 -4.79 -19.40 21.08
N ASN A 51 -4.25 -18.24 21.42
CA ASN A 51 -4.14 -17.05 20.57
C ASN A 51 -2.67 -16.63 20.46
N ASP A 52 -1.76 -17.60 20.42
CA ASP A 52 -0.31 -17.37 20.31
C ASP A 52 0.03 -17.04 18.86
N LEU A 53 -0.34 -15.83 18.45
CA LEU A 53 -0.02 -15.25 17.15
C LEU A 53 1.26 -14.43 17.29
N TYR A 54 2.19 -14.63 16.37
CA TYR A 54 3.44 -13.91 16.29
C TYR A 54 3.36 -12.91 15.14
N LEU A 55 3.41 -11.63 15.47
CA LEU A 55 3.36 -10.56 14.48
C LEU A 55 4.78 -10.08 14.19
N ILE A 56 5.19 -10.18 12.93
CA ILE A 56 6.51 -9.80 12.45
C ILE A 56 6.35 -8.50 11.65
N PRO A 57 7.04 -7.40 12.02
CA PRO A 57 6.87 -6.15 11.30
C PRO A 57 7.66 -6.14 9.99
N LEU A 58 7.02 -5.68 8.92
CA LEU A 58 7.59 -5.63 7.58
C LEU A 58 7.49 -4.21 7.01
N ALA A 59 8.63 -3.59 6.69
CA ALA A 59 8.69 -2.33 5.97
C ALA A 59 8.31 -2.55 4.50
N LEU A 60 7.12 -2.10 4.11
CA LEU A 60 6.66 -2.08 2.73
C LEU A 60 7.20 -0.82 2.05
N LEU A 61 8.18 -0.99 1.18
CA LEU A 61 8.89 0.12 0.56
C LEU A 61 8.16 0.59 -0.70
N ASP A 62 7.89 1.89 -0.79
CA ASP A 62 7.54 2.51 -2.06
C ASP A 62 8.77 2.64 -2.98
N SER A 63 8.55 3.10 -4.22
CA SER A 63 9.63 3.23 -5.20
C SER A 63 10.74 4.20 -4.78
N ASN A 64 10.40 5.26 -4.04
CA ASN A 64 11.39 6.25 -3.59
C ASN A 64 12.26 5.69 -2.47
N MET A 65 11.66 4.98 -1.50
CA MET A 65 12.39 4.32 -0.43
C MET A 65 13.27 3.18 -0.95
N ALA A 66 12.77 2.36 -1.88
CA ALA A 66 13.57 1.32 -2.51
C ALA A 66 14.80 1.92 -3.22
N SER A 67 14.60 3.01 -3.96
CA SER A 67 15.68 3.74 -4.63
C SER A 67 16.66 4.36 -3.62
N ALA A 68 16.16 4.97 -2.54
CA ALA A 68 16.99 5.59 -1.51
C ALA A 68 17.92 4.56 -0.83
N ILE A 69 17.41 3.36 -0.52
CA ILE A 69 18.24 2.27 0.03
C ILE A 69 19.28 1.82 -0.99
N TYR A 70 18.90 1.66 -2.26
CA TYR A 70 19.86 1.33 -3.32
C TYR A 70 20.98 2.38 -3.43
N GLU A 71 20.66 3.67 -3.38
CA GLU A 71 21.68 4.73 -3.41
C GLU A 71 22.56 4.76 -2.17
N PHE A 72 22.00 4.44 -1.00
CA PHE A 72 22.77 4.31 0.24
C PHE A 72 23.80 3.19 0.14
N VAL A 73 23.37 2.00 -0.27
CA VAL A 73 24.23 0.80 -0.31
C VAL A 73 25.25 0.86 -1.45
N GLU A 74 24.84 1.22 -2.67
CA GLU A 74 25.72 1.14 -3.83
C GLU A 74 26.55 2.41 -4.06
N LYS A 75 26.03 3.57 -3.67
CA LYS A 75 26.66 4.87 -3.95
C LYS A 75 27.18 5.57 -2.70
N ASN A 76 27.06 4.96 -1.52
CA ASN A 76 27.36 5.58 -0.22
C ASN A 76 26.66 6.95 -0.05
N LYS A 77 25.46 7.10 -0.62
CA LYS A 77 24.70 8.34 -0.50
C LYS A 77 24.03 8.37 0.86
N ILE A 78 24.61 9.14 1.77
CA ILE A 78 24.14 9.24 3.15
C ILE A 78 23.03 10.30 3.24
N SER A 79 21.87 9.85 3.74
CA SER A 79 20.75 10.69 4.16
C SER A 79 20.55 10.44 5.66
N LYS A 80 20.42 11.50 6.46
CA LYS A 80 20.27 11.36 7.91
C LYS A 80 18.96 10.67 8.26
N GLY A 81 17.87 11.03 7.57
CA GLY A 81 16.59 10.35 7.75
C GLY A 81 16.64 8.86 7.39
N LEU A 82 17.37 8.51 6.32
CA LEU A 82 17.50 7.12 5.89
C LEU A 82 18.30 6.28 6.89
N ILE A 83 19.40 6.83 7.42
CA ILE A 83 20.16 6.17 8.48
C ILE A 83 19.29 5.94 9.72
N GLU A 84 18.54 6.95 10.16
CA GLU A 84 17.64 6.82 11.31
C GLU A 84 16.57 5.75 11.09
N PHE A 85 16.04 5.65 9.85
CA PHE A 85 15.10 4.60 9.48
C PHE A 85 15.73 3.21 9.50
N ILE A 86 16.90 3.01 8.89
CA ILE A 86 17.59 1.71 8.89
C ILE A 86 17.95 1.32 10.32
N GLU A 87 18.46 2.25 11.14
CA GLU A 87 18.72 1.99 12.56
C GLU A 87 17.45 1.54 13.30
N PHE A 88 16.33 2.23 13.06
CA PHE A 88 15.05 1.87 13.65
C PHE A 88 14.63 0.46 13.23
N ALA A 89 14.69 0.15 11.94
CA ALA A 89 14.32 -1.16 11.43
C ALA A 89 15.24 -2.27 12.01
N THR A 90 16.56 -2.06 12.03
CA THR A 90 17.53 -3.01 12.61
C THR A 90 17.29 -3.23 14.11
N LYS A 91 17.17 -2.15 14.91
CA LYS A 91 16.92 -2.26 16.37
C LYS A 91 15.63 -3.02 16.68
N ASN A 92 14.60 -2.87 15.84
CA ASN A 92 13.29 -3.48 16.05
C ASN A 92 13.11 -4.78 15.25
N LYS A 93 14.15 -5.27 14.55
CA LYS A 93 14.13 -6.50 13.73
C LYS A 93 13.03 -6.49 12.66
N TRP A 94 12.86 -5.36 11.98
CA TRP A 94 11.92 -5.25 10.87
C TRP A 94 12.49 -5.87 9.60
N GLY A 95 11.65 -6.62 8.89
CA GLY A 95 11.93 -7.00 7.51
C GLY A 95 11.73 -5.84 6.54
N TYR A 96 12.15 -6.04 5.30
CA TYR A 96 11.92 -5.17 4.15
C TYR A 96 11.25 -5.94 3.03
N SER A 97 10.27 -5.31 2.38
CA SER A 97 9.57 -5.86 1.22
C SER A 97 9.63 -4.90 0.04
N LEU A 98 10.12 -5.44 -1.09
CA LEU A 98 10.11 -4.78 -2.39
C LEU A 98 8.90 -5.16 -3.25
N HIS A 99 7.92 -5.90 -2.72
CA HIS A 99 6.87 -6.46 -3.55
C HIS A 99 6.03 -5.39 -4.26
N PHE A 100 5.67 -4.30 -3.58
CA PHE A 100 4.97 -3.18 -4.22
C PHE A 100 5.84 -2.53 -5.31
N TYR A 101 7.11 -2.26 -4.99
CA TYR A 101 8.07 -1.72 -5.95
C TYR A 101 8.19 -2.59 -7.22
N TYR A 102 8.26 -3.92 -7.06
CA TYR A 102 8.27 -4.86 -8.18
C TYR A 102 7.00 -4.74 -9.01
N MET A 103 5.82 -4.76 -8.38
CA MET A 103 4.54 -4.63 -9.08
C MET A 103 4.43 -3.31 -9.83
N GLU A 104 4.75 -2.20 -9.17
CA GLU A 104 4.67 -0.86 -9.76
C GLU A 104 5.60 -0.73 -10.97
N ALA A 105 6.89 -1.07 -10.78
CA ALA A 105 7.89 -0.93 -11.82
C ALA A 105 7.64 -1.93 -12.98
N TYR A 106 7.26 -3.17 -12.69
CA TYR A 106 6.95 -4.16 -13.72
C TYR A 106 5.70 -3.78 -14.52
N THR A 107 4.61 -3.38 -13.84
CA THR A 107 3.35 -2.99 -14.50
C THR A 107 3.53 -1.77 -15.39
N LYS A 108 4.15 -0.70 -14.87
CA LYS A 108 4.33 0.55 -15.63
C LYS A 108 5.17 0.35 -16.90
N ASN A 109 6.16 -0.56 -16.89
CA ASN A 109 7.06 -0.78 -18.02
C ASN A 109 6.62 -1.90 -18.97
N VAL A 110 5.90 -2.92 -18.49
CA VAL A 110 5.30 -3.93 -19.38
C VAL A 110 4.20 -3.32 -20.24
N LEU A 111 3.40 -2.40 -19.67
CA LEU A 111 2.34 -1.70 -20.40
C LEU A 111 2.88 -0.78 -21.50
N THR A 112 4.13 -0.35 -21.44
CA THR A 112 4.76 0.53 -22.45
C THR A 112 5.53 -0.22 -23.54
N ASN A 113 5.55 -1.57 -23.52
CA ASN A 113 6.37 -2.42 -24.41
C ASN A 113 7.88 -2.11 -24.38
N GLU A 114 8.36 -1.35 -23.39
CA GLU A 114 9.76 -0.98 -23.26
C GLU A 114 10.52 -1.98 -22.37
N TYR A 115 11.46 -2.70 -22.99
CA TYR A 115 12.62 -3.32 -22.35
C TYR A 115 12.38 -4.21 -21.10
N LYS A 116 11.70 -5.36 -21.26
CA LYS A 116 11.60 -6.43 -20.23
C LYS A 116 12.95 -6.79 -19.57
N ASN A 117 14.04 -6.79 -20.33
CA ASN A 117 15.38 -7.08 -19.79
C ASN A 117 15.92 -5.95 -18.91
N LYS A 118 15.71 -4.68 -19.29
CA LYS A 118 16.16 -3.53 -18.48
C LYS A 118 15.40 -3.45 -17.16
N ILE A 119 14.09 -3.70 -17.16
CA ILE A 119 13.31 -3.71 -15.91
C ILE A 119 13.75 -4.86 -15.01
N ARG A 120 13.98 -6.06 -15.55
CA ARG A 120 14.50 -7.19 -14.78
C ARG A 120 15.84 -6.85 -14.12
N GLU A 121 16.80 -6.33 -14.87
CA GLU A 121 18.10 -5.88 -14.32
C GLU A 121 17.94 -4.80 -13.25
N TYR A 122 17.01 -3.86 -13.46
CA TYR A 122 16.71 -2.80 -12.50
C TYR A 122 16.15 -3.37 -11.19
N LEU A 123 15.22 -4.33 -11.25
CA LEU A 123 14.69 -5.01 -10.06
C LEU A 123 15.77 -5.82 -9.33
N ILE A 124 16.65 -6.51 -10.07
CA ILE A 124 17.76 -7.29 -9.49
C ILE A 124 18.64 -6.36 -8.64
N LYS A 125 19.07 -5.21 -9.19
CA LYS A 125 19.93 -4.26 -8.47
C LYS A 125 19.34 -3.78 -7.14
N HIS A 126 18.03 -3.54 -7.09
CA HIS A 126 17.36 -3.11 -5.86
C HIS A 126 17.21 -4.27 -4.87
N THR A 127 17.00 -5.49 -5.39
CA THR A 127 16.99 -6.72 -4.59
C THR A 127 18.36 -6.96 -3.93
N GLU A 128 19.44 -6.78 -4.69
CA GLU A 128 20.82 -6.91 -4.19
C GLU A 128 21.08 -5.91 -3.06
N ALA A 129 20.64 -4.66 -3.20
CA ALA A 129 20.78 -3.65 -2.16
C ALA A 129 20.05 -4.04 -0.86
N ILE A 130 18.84 -4.61 -0.95
CA ILE A 130 18.11 -5.10 0.23
C ILE A 130 18.80 -6.32 0.86
N LEU A 131 19.32 -7.25 0.06
CA LEU A 131 20.12 -8.36 0.58
C LEU A 131 21.39 -7.88 1.27
N LYS A 132 22.06 -6.85 0.74
CA LYS A 132 23.20 -6.22 1.40
C LYS A 132 22.81 -5.64 2.76
N ILE A 133 21.67 -4.94 2.88
CA ILE A 133 21.15 -4.50 4.18
C ILE A 133 20.96 -5.68 5.15
N TYR A 134 20.37 -6.79 4.69
CA TYR A 134 20.22 -8.00 5.52
C TYR A 134 21.55 -8.69 5.88
N LEU A 135 22.61 -8.43 5.12
CA LEU A 135 23.97 -8.93 5.36
C LEU A 135 24.88 -7.87 5.97
N MET A 136 24.32 -6.80 6.52
CA MET A 136 25.06 -5.78 7.25
C MET A 136 25.48 -6.31 8.63
N ASP A 137 26.65 -5.90 9.11
CA ASP A 137 27.00 -6.05 10.54
C ASP A 137 26.13 -5.08 11.37
N GLU A 138 25.08 -5.65 11.97
CA GLU A 138 24.09 -4.88 12.72
C GLU A 138 24.72 -4.12 13.90
N ASP A 139 25.58 -4.78 14.67
CA ASP A 139 26.20 -4.19 15.86
C ASP A 139 27.13 -3.04 15.50
N PHE A 140 27.90 -3.19 14.42
CA PHE A 140 28.75 -2.11 13.90
C PHE A 140 27.90 -0.95 13.37
N PHE A 141 26.88 -1.23 12.57
CA PHE A 141 26.03 -0.19 12.00
C PHE A 141 25.30 0.60 13.10
N LEU A 142 24.78 -0.05 14.14
CA LEU A 142 24.09 0.62 15.23
C LEU A 142 25.01 1.53 16.07
N ARG A 143 26.33 1.33 16.03
CA ARG A 143 27.32 2.20 16.68
C ARG A 143 27.83 3.30 15.76
N GLU A 144 28.26 2.93 14.56
CA GLU A 144 29.05 3.79 13.67
C GLU A 144 28.22 4.41 12.54
N ARG A 145 27.00 3.92 12.27
CA ARG A 145 26.13 4.36 11.17
C ARG A 145 26.73 4.17 9.78
N VAL A 146 27.67 3.24 9.67
CA VAL A 146 28.37 2.90 8.43
C VAL A 146 28.05 1.47 8.05
N TYR A 147 27.66 1.29 6.79
CA TYR A 147 27.46 -0.04 6.24
C TYR A 147 28.79 -0.77 6.13
N ILE A 148 28.86 -1.93 6.76
CA ILE A 148 29.86 -2.95 6.48
C ILE A 148 29.16 -4.30 6.35
N GLU A 149 29.68 -5.17 5.49
CA GLU A 149 29.16 -6.53 5.39
C GLU A 149 29.52 -7.34 6.65
N THR A 150 28.57 -8.16 7.10
CA THR A 150 28.72 -9.04 8.23
C THR A 150 29.83 -10.08 8.00
N SER A 151 30.54 -10.41 9.08
CA SER A 151 31.46 -11.56 9.11
C SER A 151 30.78 -12.84 9.57
N ARG A 152 29.51 -12.76 10.01
CA ARG A 152 28.75 -13.86 10.60
C ARG A 152 28.27 -14.86 9.56
N GLN A 153 28.75 -16.10 9.66
CA GLN A 153 28.39 -17.16 8.72
C GLN A 153 26.92 -17.61 8.84
N ASP A 154 26.35 -17.63 10.05
CA ASP A 154 24.95 -17.98 10.29
C ASP A 154 23.98 -17.02 9.60
N GLN A 155 24.27 -15.72 9.61
CA GLN A 155 23.51 -14.70 8.90
C GLN A 155 23.62 -14.87 7.37
N LYS A 156 24.82 -15.15 6.86
CA LYS A 156 25.04 -15.44 5.43
C LYS A 156 24.28 -16.67 4.99
N ASP A 157 24.36 -17.76 5.76
CA ASP A 157 23.68 -19.01 5.45
C ASP A 157 22.16 -18.83 5.45
N PHE A 158 21.61 -18.05 6.40
CA PHE A 158 20.18 -17.77 6.47
C PHE A 158 19.65 -17.03 5.23
N TYR A 159 20.33 -15.95 4.79
CA TYR A 159 19.84 -15.13 3.68
C TYR A 159 20.26 -15.62 2.30
N LEU A 160 21.40 -16.31 2.20
CA LEU A 160 21.99 -16.72 0.93
C LEU A 160 21.92 -18.21 0.65
N ASN A 161 21.85 -19.06 1.67
CA ASN A 161 21.79 -20.52 1.55
C ASN A 161 22.84 -21.09 0.57
N GLY A 162 24.10 -20.66 0.73
CA GLY A 162 25.24 -21.08 -0.11
C GLY A 162 25.34 -20.43 -1.49
N LYS A 163 24.43 -19.52 -1.85
CA LYS A 163 24.46 -18.76 -3.11
C LYS A 163 25.13 -17.39 -2.94
N THR A 164 25.42 -16.72 -4.04
CA THR A 164 25.83 -15.31 -4.06
C THR A 164 24.61 -14.37 -3.94
N ILE A 165 24.83 -13.11 -3.54
CA ILE A 165 23.79 -12.07 -3.51
C ILE A 165 23.11 -11.93 -4.88
N ASN A 166 23.87 -12.01 -5.97
CA ASN A 166 23.37 -11.90 -7.33
C ASN A 166 22.43 -13.07 -7.69
N GLU A 167 22.84 -14.30 -7.40
CA GLU A 167 22.02 -15.50 -7.66
C GLU A 167 20.70 -15.45 -6.89
N VAL A 168 20.71 -15.10 -5.60
CA VAL A 168 19.48 -14.98 -4.81
C VAL A 168 18.58 -13.85 -5.33
N SER A 169 19.17 -12.74 -5.76
CA SER A 169 18.44 -11.61 -6.34
C SER A 169 17.77 -11.99 -7.65
N VAL A 170 18.51 -12.68 -8.54
CA VAL A 170 18.00 -13.24 -9.78
C VAL A 170 16.84 -14.18 -9.51
N ASP A 171 17.00 -15.15 -8.62
CA ASP A 171 15.96 -16.12 -8.28
C ASP A 171 14.69 -15.44 -7.76
N ARG A 172 14.81 -14.46 -6.87
CA ARG A 172 13.67 -13.72 -6.30
C ARG A 172 12.93 -12.92 -7.37
N VAL A 173 13.65 -12.22 -8.24
CA VAL A 173 13.05 -11.41 -9.31
C VAL A 173 12.41 -12.31 -10.37
N ASP A 174 13.06 -13.39 -10.77
CA ASP A 174 12.52 -14.33 -11.76
C ASP A 174 11.29 -15.05 -11.23
N ASN A 175 11.29 -15.42 -9.94
CA ASN A 175 10.12 -15.99 -9.29
C ASN A 175 8.96 -14.98 -9.24
N PHE A 176 9.23 -13.70 -8.95
CA PHE A 176 8.21 -12.66 -9.04
C PHE A 176 7.66 -12.53 -10.46
N ILE A 177 8.53 -12.40 -11.47
CA ILE A 177 8.12 -12.22 -12.87
C ILE A 177 7.30 -13.42 -13.36
N THR A 178 7.72 -14.63 -13.03
CA THR A 178 7.05 -15.88 -13.46
C THR A 178 5.67 -16.01 -12.82
N ASN A 179 5.53 -15.63 -11.54
CA ASN A 179 4.26 -15.72 -10.81
C ASN A 179 3.43 -14.43 -10.88
N TYR A 180 3.91 -13.40 -11.58
CA TYR A 180 3.20 -12.14 -11.70
C TYR A 180 1.91 -12.38 -12.49
N THR A 181 0.79 -12.12 -11.83
CA THR A 181 -0.52 -12.16 -12.49
C THR A 181 -1.11 -10.75 -12.50
N SER A 182 -1.57 -10.29 -13.67
CA SER A 182 -2.01 -8.91 -13.91
C SER A 182 -3.41 -8.61 -13.33
N HIS A 183 -3.68 -9.00 -12.08
CA HIS A 183 -4.98 -8.78 -11.42
C HIS A 183 -5.05 -7.45 -10.66
N ILE A 184 -4.21 -6.48 -11.03
CA ILE A 184 -4.17 -5.20 -10.33
C ILE A 184 -5.39 -4.36 -10.76
N ASN A 185 -6.30 -4.10 -9.82
CA ASN A 185 -7.48 -3.27 -10.05
C ASN A 185 -7.16 -1.76 -10.11
N ILE A 186 -5.98 -1.32 -10.61
CA ILE A 186 -5.64 0.12 -10.72
C ILE A 186 -6.68 0.85 -11.55
N LEU A 187 -7.07 0.28 -12.69
CA LEU A 187 -8.03 0.91 -13.60
C LEU A 187 -9.39 1.17 -12.91
N ALA A 188 -9.85 0.25 -12.07
CA ALA A 188 -11.06 0.44 -11.29
C ALA A 188 -10.91 1.57 -10.26
N ILE A 189 -9.74 1.68 -9.62
CA ILE A 189 -9.45 2.79 -8.70
C ILE A 189 -9.45 4.11 -9.47
N GLU A 190 -8.82 4.18 -10.65
CA GLU A 190 -8.81 5.38 -11.50
C GLU A 190 -10.24 5.81 -11.90
N VAL A 191 -11.08 4.86 -12.32
CA VAL A 191 -12.50 5.09 -12.63
C VAL A 191 -13.25 5.66 -11.42
N LEU A 192 -13.02 5.10 -10.23
CA LEU A 192 -13.65 5.59 -9.00
C LEU A 192 -13.17 7.00 -8.62
N LEU A 193 -11.88 7.29 -8.77
CA LEU A 193 -11.33 8.62 -8.56
C LEU A 193 -11.93 9.65 -9.54
N LEU A 194 -12.07 9.30 -10.82
CA LEU A 194 -12.74 10.13 -11.82
C LEU A 194 -14.19 10.43 -11.40
N LYS A 195 -14.95 9.40 -11.00
CA LYS A 195 -16.35 9.60 -10.57
C LYS A 195 -16.44 10.49 -9.33
N MET A 196 -15.53 10.36 -8.35
CA MET A 196 -15.47 11.28 -7.21
C MET A 196 -15.24 12.74 -7.65
N ILE A 197 -14.35 12.96 -8.62
CA ILE A 197 -14.06 14.30 -9.16
C ILE A 197 -15.28 14.87 -9.88
N PHE A 198 -15.96 14.08 -10.71
CA PHE A 198 -17.18 14.49 -11.41
C PHE A 198 -18.30 14.88 -10.43
N ILE A 199 -18.55 14.02 -9.43
CA ILE A 199 -19.52 14.30 -8.35
C ILE A 199 -19.13 15.55 -7.56
N LYS A 200 -17.85 15.84 -7.33
CA LYS A 200 -17.50 17.03 -6.52
C LYS A 200 -17.57 18.33 -7.32
N LEU A 201 -17.14 18.32 -8.58
CA LEU A 201 -16.83 19.54 -9.33
C LEU A 201 -17.85 19.88 -10.42
N PHE A 202 -18.41 18.90 -11.11
CA PHE A 202 -19.10 19.14 -12.39
C PHE A 202 -20.58 18.79 -12.40
N GLU A 203 -20.94 17.72 -11.71
CA GLU A 203 -22.35 17.38 -11.56
C GLU A 203 -23.04 18.48 -10.73
N GLU A 204 -24.37 18.63 -10.85
CA GLU A 204 -25.19 19.63 -10.11
C GLU A 204 -25.17 19.45 -8.57
N THR A 205 -24.29 18.56 -8.13
CA THR A 205 -24.01 18.03 -6.81
C THR A 205 -23.26 18.97 -5.88
N LYS A 206 -22.70 20.12 -6.29
CA LYS A 206 -21.92 20.98 -5.37
C LYS A 206 -22.66 21.24 -4.05
N ASN A 207 -23.97 21.53 -4.14
CA ASN A 207 -24.87 21.79 -3.00
C ASN A 207 -25.71 20.58 -2.54
N LYS A 208 -25.55 19.40 -3.14
CA LYS A 208 -26.25 18.19 -2.66
C LYS A 208 -25.72 17.80 -1.27
N PRO A 209 -26.60 17.37 -0.34
CA PRO A 209 -26.19 16.78 0.94
C PRO A 209 -25.20 15.62 0.75
N LEU A 210 -24.34 15.39 1.73
CA LEU A 210 -23.31 14.35 1.72
C LEU A 210 -23.89 12.97 1.35
N ASP A 211 -25.01 12.59 1.98
CA ASP A 211 -25.65 11.29 1.76
C ASP A 211 -26.05 11.08 0.30
N LYS A 212 -26.51 12.13 -0.39
CA LYS A 212 -26.85 12.03 -1.82
C LYS A 212 -25.60 11.81 -2.69
N LYS A 213 -24.49 12.48 -2.37
CA LYS A 213 -23.20 12.28 -3.09
C LYS A 213 -22.66 10.87 -2.88
N LEU A 214 -22.74 10.37 -1.64
CA LEU A 214 -22.31 9.02 -1.30
C LEU A 214 -23.21 7.95 -1.92
N ASN A 215 -24.54 8.16 -1.94
CA ASN A 215 -25.48 7.27 -2.60
C ASN A 215 -25.20 7.21 -4.11
N GLU A 216 -24.99 8.34 -4.77
CA GLU A 216 -24.66 8.39 -6.19
C GLU A 216 -23.34 7.67 -6.51
N PHE A 217 -22.31 7.87 -5.68
CA PHE A 217 -21.04 7.16 -5.82
C PHE A 217 -21.20 5.64 -5.60
N ASN A 218 -21.96 5.24 -4.58
CA ASN A 218 -22.25 3.85 -4.27
C ASN A 218 -23.07 3.16 -5.38
N GLU A 219 -24.08 3.85 -5.92
CA GLU A 219 -24.87 3.34 -7.04
C GLU A 219 -24.00 3.10 -8.27
N PHE A 220 -23.11 4.03 -8.60
CA PHE A 220 -22.15 3.84 -9.69
C PHE A 220 -21.26 2.61 -9.44
N MET A 221 -20.65 2.52 -8.25
CA MET A 221 -19.76 1.43 -7.89
C MET A 221 -20.45 0.06 -7.97
N GLN A 222 -21.69 -0.06 -7.48
CA GLN A 222 -22.41 -1.32 -7.47
C GLN A 222 -23.09 -1.67 -8.79
N LYS A 223 -23.76 -0.71 -9.44
CA LYS A 223 -24.53 -0.96 -10.67
C LYS A 223 -23.65 -1.02 -11.92
N THR A 224 -22.54 -0.28 -11.94
CA THR A 224 -21.62 -0.25 -13.09
C THR A 224 -20.48 -1.24 -12.90
N LEU A 225 -19.77 -1.20 -11.76
CA LEU A 225 -18.59 -2.05 -11.54
C LEU A 225 -18.90 -3.42 -10.92
N GLY A 226 -20.09 -3.63 -10.35
CA GLY A 226 -20.46 -4.90 -9.70
C GLY A 226 -19.64 -5.25 -8.44
N LYS A 227 -18.90 -4.29 -7.89
CA LYS A 227 -17.95 -4.48 -6.78
C LYS A 227 -18.13 -3.39 -5.74
N ILE A 228 -17.66 -3.64 -4.52
CA ILE A 228 -17.57 -2.62 -3.47
C ILE A 228 -16.11 -2.44 -3.11
N PHE A 229 -15.68 -1.19 -3.06
CA PHE A 229 -14.32 -0.75 -2.79
C PHE A 229 -14.33 0.07 -1.50
N SER A 230 -14.23 -0.59 -0.34
CA SER A 230 -14.43 0.04 0.98
C SER A 230 -13.53 1.24 1.24
N ARG A 231 -12.27 1.17 0.79
CA ARG A 231 -11.28 2.24 0.92
C ARG A 231 -11.68 3.47 0.10
N GLU A 232 -12.12 3.25 -1.13
CA GLU A 232 -12.56 4.29 -2.05
C GLU A 232 -13.87 4.93 -1.56
N VAL A 233 -14.82 4.15 -1.04
CA VAL A 233 -16.01 4.69 -0.36
C VAL A 233 -15.61 5.62 0.79
N TYR A 234 -14.69 5.16 1.64
CA TYR A 234 -14.23 5.94 2.79
C TYR A 234 -13.51 7.23 2.35
N LEU A 235 -12.67 7.13 1.31
CA LEU A 235 -12.03 8.29 0.69
C LEU A 235 -13.07 9.28 0.14
N ALA A 236 -14.11 8.80 -0.54
CA ALA A 236 -15.18 9.65 -1.05
C ALA A 236 -15.87 10.44 0.07
N LYS A 237 -16.16 9.80 1.22
CA LYS A 237 -16.70 10.49 2.41
C LYS A 237 -15.79 11.62 2.87
N LYS A 238 -14.48 11.36 3.00
CA LYS A 238 -13.52 12.39 3.41
C LYS A 238 -13.36 13.48 2.35
N TYR A 239 -13.39 13.11 1.07
CA TYR A 239 -13.25 14.06 -0.04
C TYR A 239 -14.45 14.98 -0.19
N PHE A 240 -15.68 14.46 -0.10
CA PHE A 240 -16.91 15.26 -0.20
C PHE A 240 -17.16 16.17 1.01
N THR A 241 -16.50 15.89 2.14
CA THR A 241 -16.54 16.72 3.36
C THR A 241 -15.33 17.63 3.52
N ASP A 242 -14.47 17.72 2.51
CA ASP A 242 -13.20 18.48 2.53
C ASP A 242 -12.19 18.03 3.62
N LYS A 243 -12.47 16.93 4.31
CA LYS A 243 -11.58 16.31 5.31
C LYS A 243 -10.38 15.59 4.68
N ALA A 244 -10.43 15.33 3.38
CA ALA A 244 -9.27 14.88 2.60
C ALA A 244 -8.30 16.03 2.26
N GLY A 245 -8.56 17.27 2.68
CA GLY A 245 -7.69 18.41 2.41
C GLY A 245 -7.41 18.60 0.91
N THR A 246 -6.15 18.89 0.57
CA THR A 246 -5.68 19.11 -0.81
C THR A 246 -5.22 17.83 -1.51
N ILE A 247 -5.59 16.63 -1.01
CA ILE A 247 -5.06 15.34 -1.50
C ILE A 247 -5.14 15.18 -3.02
N PHE A 248 -6.19 15.70 -3.66
CA PHE A 248 -6.24 15.77 -5.11
C PHE A 248 -5.70 17.08 -5.68
N GLY A 249 -5.82 18.20 -4.96
CA GLY A 249 -5.40 19.51 -5.46
C GLY A 249 -6.06 19.93 -6.79
N ILE A 250 -7.12 19.24 -7.21
CA ILE A 250 -7.83 19.45 -8.47
C ILE A 250 -8.94 20.46 -8.25
N GLN A 251 -8.83 21.57 -8.96
CA GLN A 251 -9.83 22.63 -9.09
C GLN A 251 -10.31 22.71 -10.55
N LYS A 252 -11.46 23.32 -10.82
CA LYS A 252 -12.06 23.41 -12.17
C LYS A 252 -11.14 23.93 -13.28
N ASN A 253 -10.16 24.76 -12.92
CA ASN A 253 -9.18 25.35 -13.85
C ASN A 253 -7.87 24.57 -13.96
N THR A 254 -7.76 23.40 -13.32
CA THR A 254 -6.57 22.54 -13.40
C THR A 254 -6.44 21.99 -14.82
N LYS A 255 -5.22 21.98 -15.37
CA LYS A 255 -4.97 21.44 -16.72
C LYS A 255 -5.30 19.96 -16.80
N TYR A 256 -5.83 19.52 -17.93
CA TYR A 256 -6.22 18.12 -18.15
C TYR A 256 -5.09 17.13 -17.82
N GLU A 257 -3.87 17.39 -18.29
CA GLU A 257 -2.73 16.49 -18.09
C GLU A 257 -2.36 16.36 -16.61
N LYS A 258 -2.48 17.47 -15.86
CA LYS A 258 -2.23 17.48 -14.42
C LYS A 258 -3.31 16.71 -13.66
N VAL A 259 -4.58 16.81 -14.09
CA VAL A 259 -5.68 16.05 -13.49
C VAL A 259 -5.45 14.55 -13.73
N LEU A 260 -5.14 14.16 -14.97
CA LEU A 260 -4.90 12.77 -15.33
C LEU A 260 -3.68 12.19 -14.60
N SER A 261 -2.57 12.92 -14.53
CA SER A 261 -1.38 12.46 -13.81
C SER A 261 -1.64 12.29 -12.31
N THR A 262 -2.40 13.21 -11.71
CA THR A 262 -2.80 13.11 -10.30
C THR A 262 -3.64 11.87 -10.06
N ILE A 263 -4.65 11.59 -10.90
CA ILE A 263 -5.51 10.41 -10.76
C ILE A 263 -4.68 9.11 -10.84
N LYS A 264 -3.78 9.01 -11.83
CA LYS A 264 -2.91 7.84 -12.00
C LYS A 264 -1.98 7.65 -10.80
N SER A 265 -1.36 8.72 -10.32
CA SER A 265 -0.48 8.67 -9.14
C SER A 265 -1.26 8.23 -7.90
N THR A 266 -2.41 8.86 -7.63
CA THR A 266 -3.23 8.53 -6.47
C THR A 266 -3.82 7.12 -6.54
N ALA A 267 -4.07 6.57 -7.73
CA ALA A 267 -4.51 5.19 -7.86
C ALA A 267 -3.44 4.19 -7.41
N TRP A 268 -2.17 4.45 -7.73
CA TRP A 268 -1.03 3.67 -7.20
C TRP A 268 -0.88 3.85 -5.69
N ASP A 269 -1.01 5.07 -5.17
CA ASP A 269 -0.98 5.34 -3.73
C ASP A 269 -2.06 4.56 -2.98
N LEU A 270 -3.30 4.58 -3.46
CA LEU A 270 -4.40 3.83 -2.86
C LEU A 270 -4.20 2.32 -2.95
N PHE A 271 -3.57 1.85 -4.02
CA PHE A 271 -3.21 0.45 -4.15
C PHE A 271 -2.11 0.04 -3.16
N LEU A 272 -1.07 0.86 -2.98
CA LEU A 272 -0.05 0.65 -1.93
C LEU A 272 -0.70 0.62 -0.54
N LEU A 273 -1.60 1.56 -0.24
CA LEU A 273 -2.31 1.62 1.04
C LEU A 273 -3.18 0.40 1.33
N ARG A 274 -3.54 -0.38 0.31
CA ARG A 274 -4.26 -1.67 0.44
C ARG A 274 -3.32 -2.83 0.78
N TYR A 275 -2.03 -2.72 0.47
CA TYR A 275 -1.07 -3.81 0.62
C TYR A 275 -0.93 -4.33 2.07
N PRO A 276 -0.90 -3.48 3.12
CA PRO A 276 -0.95 -3.93 4.51
C PRO A 276 -2.15 -4.80 4.87
N GLU A 277 -3.26 -4.73 4.13
CA GLU A 277 -4.46 -5.53 4.41
C GLU A 277 -4.24 -7.02 4.09
N TYR A 278 -3.42 -7.32 3.08
CA TYR A 278 -3.11 -8.68 2.66
C TYR A 278 -2.20 -9.42 3.65
N SER A 279 -1.45 -8.69 4.47
CA SER A 279 -0.72 -9.23 5.63
C SER A 279 -1.60 -10.03 6.60
N PHE A 280 -2.92 -9.80 6.59
CA PHE A 280 -3.87 -10.43 7.51
C PHE A 280 -4.53 -11.71 6.96
N VAL A 281 -4.27 -12.07 5.70
CA VAL A 281 -4.86 -13.27 5.06
C VAL A 281 -4.26 -14.56 5.62
N GLY A 282 -2.99 -14.55 6.03
CA GLY A 282 -2.29 -15.70 6.61
C GLY A 282 -2.10 -16.87 5.63
N ASP A 283 -1.14 -17.74 5.94
CA ASP A 283 -0.85 -18.97 5.18
C ASP A 283 -1.28 -20.25 5.92
N GLY A 284 -1.96 -20.09 7.07
CA GLY A 284 -2.36 -21.17 7.96
C GLY A 284 -1.41 -21.39 9.15
N GLY A 285 -0.31 -20.65 9.24
CA GLY A 285 0.58 -20.60 10.39
C GLY A 285 0.12 -19.68 11.53
N ASN A 286 0.98 -19.55 12.54
CA ASN A 286 0.79 -18.61 13.66
C ASN A 286 1.62 -17.32 13.50
N GLU A 287 2.44 -17.22 12.45
CA GLU A 287 3.30 -16.07 12.15
C GLU A 287 2.65 -15.22 11.05
N PHE A 288 2.63 -13.90 11.26
CA PHE A 288 2.01 -12.94 10.34
C PHE A 288 2.94 -11.75 10.11
N ASP A 289 3.34 -11.55 8.85
CA ASP A 289 4.10 -10.38 8.43
C ASP A 289 3.19 -9.15 8.32
N ILE A 290 3.18 -8.32 9.34
CA ILE A 290 2.39 -7.08 9.39
C ILE A 290 3.12 -5.96 8.65
N GLY A 291 2.57 -5.59 7.49
CA GLY A 291 3.12 -4.57 6.63
C GLY A 291 2.89 -3.13 7.13
N PHE A 292 3.94 -2.34 7.19
CA PHE A 292 3.92 -0.90 7.45
C PHE A 292 4.54 -0.17 6.27
N ILE A 293 3.81 0.79 5.68
CA ILE A 293 4.30 1.51 4.51
C ILE A 293 5.34 2.52 4.93
N VAL A 294 6.47 2.51 4.21
CA VAL A 294 7.55 3.48 4.37
C VAL A 294 7.66 4.30 3.09
N THR A 295 7.66 5.62 3.23
CA THR A 295 7.65 6.56 2.10
C THR A 295 8.44 7.83 2.39
N GLN A 296 8.98 8.45 1.34
CA GLN A 296 9.51 9.83 1.37
C GLN A 296 8.46 10.88 0.95
N GLU A 297 7.28 10.44 0.51
CA GLU A 297 6.25 11.31 -0.04
C GLU A 297 5.29 11.79 1.05
N LYS A 298 5.37 13.09 1.32
CA LYS A 298 4.47 13.74 2.29
C LYS A 298 3.00 13.62 1.89
N SER A 299 2.69 13.68 0.60
CA SER A 299 1.34 13.49 0.04
C SER A 299 0.78 12.11 0.34
N LEU A 300 1.55 11.05 0.08
CA LEU A 300 1.16 9.67 0.39
C LEU A 300 0.99 9.48 1.90
N PHE A 301 1.91 10.03 2.70
CA PHE A 301 1.78 9.98 4.16
C PHE A 301 0.50 10.68 4.66
N ASP A 302 0.18 11.86 4.12
CA ASP A 302 -1.02 12.59 4.49
C ASP A 302 -2.31 11.89 4.04
N LEU A 303 -2.30 11.26 2.86
CA LEU A 303 -3.38 10.39 2.38
C LEU A 303 -3.55 9.15 3.28
N GLY A 304 -2.45 8.46 3.62
CA GLY A 304 -2.47 7.26 4.45
C GLY A 304 -3.07 7.51 5.84
N LYS A 305 -2.77 8.66 6.47
CA LYS A 305 -3.34 9.05 7.77
C LYS A 305 -4.86 9.15 7.80
N LEU A 306 -5.53 9.27 6.65
CA LEU A 306 -6.98 9.24 6.61
C LEU A 306 -7.52 7.87 7.05
N PHE A 307 -6.77 6.80 6.79
CA PHE A 307 -7.21 5.43 6.95
C PHE A 307 -6.71 4.84 8.27
N LYS A 308 -7.63 4.66 9.22
CA LYS A 308 -7.38 3.94 10.46
C LYS A 308 -8.29 2.72 10.49
N TYR A 309 -7.73 1.53 10.65
CA TYR A 309 -8.54 0.32 10.62
C TYR A 309 -9.35 0.16 11.91
N ASP A 310 -10.62 -0.20 11.75
CA ASP A 310 -11.46 -0.66 12.85
C ASP A 310 -11.34 -2.19 13.00
N SER A 311 -11.60 -2.90 11.90
CA SER A 311 -11.40 -4.34 11.75
C SER A 311 -11.10 -4.71 10.29
N ILE A 312 -10.56 -5.90 10.06
CA ILE A 312 -10.36 -6.46 8.72
C ILE A 312 -11.02 -7.84 8.68
N TYR A 313 -12.03 -8.00 7.84
CA TYR A 313 -12.67 -9.29 7.61
C TYR A 313 -12.02 -9.98 6.42
N ILE A 314 -11.57 -11.22 6.59
CA ILE A 314 -11.04 -12.04 5.50
C ILE A 314 -12.15 -12.94 5.01
N GLN A 315 -12.49 -12.83 3.73
CA GLN A 315 -13.49 -13.65 3.06
C GLN A 315 -12.88 -14.26 1.81
N ASN A 316 -12.78 -15.59 1.76
CA ASN A 316 -12.14 -16.30 0.63
C ASN A 316 -10.77 -15.69 0.27
N ASP A 317 -9.97 -15.41 1.30
CA ASP A 317 -8.60 -14.89 1.19
C ASP A 317 -8.52 -13.47 0.60
N ILE A 318 -9.66 -12.78 0.55
CA ILE A 318 -9.79 -11.37 0.18
C ILE A 318 -10.00 -10.55 1.46
N PRO A 319 -9.12 -9.59 1.78
CA PRO A 319 -9.33 -8.70 2.90
C PRO A 319 -10.39 -7.64 2.58
N ILE A 320 -11.29 -7.42 3.55
CA ILE A 320 -12.36 -6.43 3.50
C ILE A 320 -12.19 -5.54 4.74
N PRO A 321 -11.48 -4.41 4.63
CA PRO A 321 -11.23 -3.52 5.75
C PRO A 321 -12.48 -2.69 6.08
N THR A 322 -12.61 -2.39 7.36
CA THR A 322 -13.49 -1.34 7.90
C THR A 322 -12.63 -0.27 8.55
N PHE A 323 -13.07 0.99 8.52
CA PHE A 323 -12.28 2.12 8.99
C PHE A 323 -12.98 2.83 10.14
N VAL A 324 -12.21 3.38 11.07
CA VAL A 324 -12.74 4.23 12.14
C VAL A 324 -13.49 5.41 11.51
N ASP A 325 -14.62 5.80 12.10
CA ASP A 325 -15.58 6.81 11.58
C ASP A 325 -16.38 6.40 10.33
N THR A 326 -16.39 5.11 9.94
CA THR A 326 -17.51 4.58 9.16
C THR A 326 -18.69 4.36 10.10
N GLU A 327 -19.38 5.45 10.50
CA GLU A 327 -20.81 5.32 10.80
C GLU A 327 -21.39 4.46 9.69
N ASN A 328 -22.02 3.35 10.11
CA ASN A 328 -22.41 2.23 9.28
C ASN A 328 -22.96 2.74 7.95
N LEU A 329 -22.15 2.73 6.89
CA LEU A 329 -22.54 3.36 5.62
C LEU A 329 -23.71 2.60 4.97
N GLY A 330 -24.16 1.50 5.59
CA GLY A 330 -25.31 0.72 5.16
C GLY A 330 -25.10 0.12 3.78
N ILE A 331 -23.85 0.04 3.32
CA ILE A 331 -23.52 -0.44 1.97
C ILE A 331 -23.63 -1.95 1.98
N ILE A 332 -24.82 -2.42 1.63
CA ILE A 332 -25.10 -3.82 1.31
C ILE A 332 -24.83 -3.99 -0.18
N LYS A 333 -24.15 -5.07 -0.57
CA LYS A 333 -23.95 -5.42 -1.98
C LYS A 333 -25.28 -5.81 -2.62
N ILE A 334 -25.63 -5.17 -3.73
CA ILE A 334 -26.92 -5.35 -4.42
C ILE A 334 -26.76 -6.21 -5.70
N ASN A 335 -25.55 -6.27 -6.29
CA ASN A 335 -25.29 -7.02 -7.53
C ASN A 335 -23.82 -7.49 -7.63
N ASP A 336 -23.60 -8.65 -8.25
CA ASP A 336 -22.28 -9.20 -8.60
C ASP A 336 -21.92 -8.99 -10.10
N GLU A 337 -22.91 -8.68 -10.96
CA GLU A 337 -22.70 -8.54 -12.39
C GLU A 337 -22.10 -7.17 -12.74
N GLN A 338 -20.89 -7.19 -13.29
CA GLN A 338 -20.30 -6.04 -13.98
C GLN A 338 -21.05 -5.80 -15.30
N LYS A 339 -21.61 -4.60 -15.48
CA LYS A 339 -22.46 -4.29 -16.65
C LYS A 339 -21.70 -3.71 -17.82
N GLU A 340 -20.52 -3.13 -17.57
CA GLU A 340 -19.73 -2.43 -18.57
C GLU A 340 -18.29 -2.94 -18.59
N ASP A 341 -17.70 -3.01 -19.78
CA ASP A 341 -16.26 -3.25 -19.93
C ASP A 341 -15.51 -2.09 -19.25
N LEU A 342 -14.63 -2.42 -18.29
CA LEU A 342 -13.94 -1.45 -17.47
C LEU A 342 -13.04 -0.52 -18.30
N GLN A 343 -12.45 -1.02 -19.39
CA GLN A 343 -11.62 -0.22 -20.28
C GLN A 343 -12.47 0.76 -21.09
N LEU A 344 -13.60 0.29 -21.65
CA LEU A 344 -14.51 1.16 -22.39
C LEU A 344 -15.08 2.27 -21.51
N LEU A 345 -15.46 1.94 -20.26
CA LEU A 345 -15.92 2.90 -19.28
C LEU A 345 -14.84 3.93 -18.96
N TYR A 346 -13.61 3.48 -18.69
CA TYR A 346 -12.48 4.37 -18.43
C TYR A 346 -12.24 5.33 -19.59
N ASP A 347 -12.18 4.82 -20.83
CA ASP A 347 -11.96 5.63 -22.03
C ASP A 347 -13.07 6.67 -22.24
N SER A 348 -14.33 6.28 -22.01
CA SER A 348 -15.47 7.20 -22.06
C SER A 348 -15.37 8.31 -20.99
N MET A 349 -14.99 7.95 -19.76
CA MET A 349 -14.79 8.92 -18.69
C MET A 349 -13.60 9.85 -18.96
N LEU A 350 -12.54 9.39 -19.63
CA LEU A 350 -11.44 10.26 -20.06
C LEU A 350 -11.88 11.27 -21.14
N GLN A 351 -12.73 10.86 -22.08
CA GLN A 351 -13.31 11.79 -23.06
C GLN A 351 -14.13 12.87 -22.36
N TYR A 352 -14.97 12.49 -21.38
CA TYR A 352 -15.73 13.45 -20.59
C TYR A 352 -14.83 14.35 -19.73
N LEU A 353 -13.78 13.80 -19.12
CA LEU A 353 -12.79 14.56 -18.36
C LEU A 353 -12.17 15.68 -19.20
N ARG A 354 -11.86 15.40 -20.47
CA ARG A 354 -11.28 16.38 -21.40
C ARG A 354 -12.24 17.53 -21.73
N ILE A 355 -13.55 17.26 -21.74
CA ILE A 355 -14.58 18.29 -21.89
C ILE A 355 -14.65 19.15 -20.63
N CYS A 356 -14.58 18.54 -19.44
CA CYS A 356 -14.63 19.23 -18.15
C CYS A 356 -13.39 20.08 -17.86
N PHE A 357 -12.22 19.69 -18.38
CA PHE A 357 -10.94 20.39 -18.23
C PHE A 357 -10.32 20.68 -19.61
N PRO A 358 -10.81 21.72 -20.33
CA PRO A 358 -10.37 21.99 -21.71
C PRO A 358 -8.98 22.67 -21.83
N ASN A 359 -8.38 23.05 -20.70
CA ASN A 359 -7.15 23.85 -20.61
C ASN A 359 -5.86 23.03 -20.56
#